data_AF-A0A5K0XDL5-F1
#
_entry.id   AF-A0A5K0XDL5-F1
#
_cell.length_a   1.000
_cell.length_b   1.000
_cell.length_c   1.000
_cell.angle_alpha   90.00
_cell.angle_beta   90.00
_cell.angle_gamma   90.00
#
_symmetry.space_group_name_H-M   'P 1'
#
loop_
_entity.id
_entity.type
_entity.pdbx_description
1 polymer ?
#
loop_
_entity_poly.entity_id
_entity_poly.type
_entity_poly.pdbx_seq_one_letter_code
_entity_poly.pdbx_strand_id
1 'polypeptide(L)'
;INISYCRISDGALYALFSRLKCLQDVKMVHLTHVSLDGFRLALRASDSVQKVKLLEGLKYLLPLDLIHKLQSRGCKIRWLNKPLVLF
;
A
#
# COMPACT_ATOMS: atom_id res chain seq x y z
N ILE A 1 -2.39 -10.32 -3.26
CA ILE A 1 -1.75 -9.92 -4.53
C ILE A 1 -0.37 -9.29 -4.28
N ASN A 2 0.58 -9.50 -5.19
CA ASN A 2 1.87 -8.81 -5.16
C ASN A 2 1.99 -7.96 -6.42
N ILE A 3 2.09 -6.64 -6.24
CA ILE A 3 2.27 -5.67 -7.33
C ILE A 3 3.61 -4.95 -7.21
N SER A 4 4.58 -5.53 -6.50
CA SER A 4 5.90 -4.91 -6.36
C SER A 4 6.56 -4.72 -7.73
N TYR A 5 7.26 -3.61 -7.93
CA TYR A 5 7.92 -3.23 -9.19
C TYR A 5 6.95 -3.03 -10.38
N CYS A 6 5.63 -3.03 -10.17
CA CYS A 6 4.68 -2.73 -11.23
C CYS A 6 4.65 -1.23 -11.54
N ARG A 7 4.57 -0.89 -12.83
CA ARG A 7 4.29 0.46 -13.31
C ARG A 7 2.78 0.74 -13.25
N ILE A 8 2.29 1.05 -12.05
CA ILE A 8 0.90 1.42 -11.82
C ILE A 8 0.82 2.91 -11.43
N SER A 9 -0.22 3.61 -11.90
CA SER A 9 -0.49 5.00 -11.52
C SER A 9 -1.30 5.08 -10.23
N ASP A 10 -1.35 6.27 -9.62
CA ASP A 10 -2.18 6.57 -8.45
C ASP A 10 -3.64 6.17 -8.65
N GLY A 11 -4.23 6.56 -9.79
CA GLY A 11 -5.63 6.26 -10.12
C GLY A 11 -5.88 4.76 -10.26
N ALA A 12 -4.96 4.03 -10.89
CA ALA A 12 -5.10 2.58 -11.02
C ALA A 12 -4.94 1.85 -9.68
N LEU A 13 -4.03 2.32 -8.81
CA LEU A 13 -3.88 1.76 -7.46
C LEU A 13 -5.13 2.03 -6.61
N TYR A 14 -5.68 3.25 -6.67
CA TYR A 14 -6.93 3.59 -5.99
C TYR A 14 -8.10 2.74 -6.49
N ALA A 15 -8.23 2.56 -7.81
CA ALA A 15 -9.27 1.72 -8.41
C ALA A 15 -9.16 0.26 -7.93
N LEU A 16 -7.94 -0.26 -7.84
CA LEU A 16 -7.66 -1.61 -7.34
C LEU A 16 -8.17 -1.78 -5.89
N PHE A 17 -7.81 -0.84 -5.01
CA PHE A 17 -8.18 -0.88 -3.59
C PHE A 17 -9.66 -0.59 -3.31
N SER A 18 -10.30 0.27 -4.10
CA SER A 18 -11.71 0.62 -3.93
C SER A 18 -12.66 -0.47 -4.44
N ARG A 19 -12.32 -1.13 -5.56
CA ARG A 19 -13.20 -2.09 -6.26
C ARG A 19 -13.03 -3.54 -5.80
N LEU A 20 -11.82 -3.97 -5.47
CA LEU A 20 -11.57 -5.38 -5.14
C LEU A 20 -11.76 -5.65 -3.65
N LYS A 21 -12.99 -5.97 -3.25
CA LYS A 21 -13.35 -6.30 -1.86
C LYS A 21 -12.75 -7.60 -1.33
N CYS A 22 -12.10 -8.40 -2.19
CA CYS A 22 -11.40 -9.62 -1.81
C CYS A 22 -9.89 -9.41 -1.56
N LEU A 23 -9.39 -8.17 -1.67
CA LEU A 23 -7.98 -7.87 -1.37
C LEU A 23 -7.74 -7.98 0.14
N GLN A 24 -7.07 -9.04 0.56
CA GLN A 24 -6.75 -9.32 1.96
C GLN A 24 -5.25 -9.15 2.27
N ASP A 25 -4.34 -9.79 1.51
CA ASP A 25 -2.88 -9.66 1.63
C ASP A 25 -2.32 -8.96 0.37
N VAL A 26 -1.73 -7.78 0.54
CA VAL A 26 -1.19 -6.97 -0.56
C VAL A 26 0.29 -6.66 -0.31
N LYS A 27 1.13 -6.85 -1.33
CA LYS A 27 2.53 -6.43 -1.31
C LYS A 27 2.78 -5.37 -2.39
N MET A 28 3.27 -4.21 -1.97
CA MET A 28 3.43 -3.00 -2.79
C MET A 28 4.78 -2.34 -2.50
N VAL A 29 5.87 -2.97 -2.93
CA VAL A 29 7.22 -2.42 -2.76
C VAL A 29 7.73 -1.93 -4.11
N HIS A 30 8.46 -0.81 -4.13
CA HIS A 30 9.03 -0.23 -5.36
C HIS A 30 7.98 0.14 -6.42
N LEU A 31 6.87 0.75 -6.00
CA LEU A 31 5.94 1.40 -6.93
C LEU A 31 6.44 2.81 -7.25
N THR A 32 7.37 2.93 -8.19
CA THR A 32 8.06 4.19 -8.52
C THR A 32 7.16 5.23 -9.20
N HIS A 33 6.01 4.82 -9.72
CA HIS A 33 5.03 5.69 -10.40
C HIS A 33 3.81 6.03 -9.52
N VAL A 34 3.87 5.72 -8.22
CA VAL A 34 2.82 6.02 -7.26
C VAL A 34 3.31 7.10 -6.30
N SER A 35 2.56 8.19 -6.19
CA SER A 35 2.83 9.27 -5.24
C SER A 35 2.45 8.88 -3.81
N LEU A 36 2.95 9.62 -2.83
CA LEU A 36 2.55 9.43 -1.42
C LEU A 36 1.03 9.58 -1.25
N ASP A 37 0.41 10.53 -1.96
CA ASP A 37 -1.04 10.71 -1.93
C ASP A 37 -1.78 9.56 -2.60
N GLY A 38 -1.23 8.98 -3.67
CA GLY A 38 -1.72 7.74 -4.28
C GLY A 38 -1.79 6.59 -3.27
N PHE A 39 -0.71 6.38 -2.50
CA PHE A 39 -0.72 5.40 -1.40
C PHE A 39 -1.77 5.73 -0.33
N ARG A 40 -1.88 6.99 0.10
CA ARG A 40 -2.84 7.42 1.13
C ARG A 40 -4.28 7.18 0.68
N LEU A 41 -4.63 7.59 -0.53
CA LEU A 41 -5.98 7.45 -1.08
C LEU A 41 -6.34 5.97 -1.26
N ALA A 42 -5.45 5.16 -1.83
CA ALA A 42 -5.69 3.74 -2.02
C ALA A 42 -5.90 3.00 -0.69
N LEU A 43 -5.01 3.21 0.29
CA LEU A 43 -5.12 2.57 1.61
C LEU A 43 -6.41 2.97 2.34
N ARG A 44 -6.88 4.22 2.17
CA ARG A 44 -8.16 4.69 2.74
C ARG A 44 -9.38 4.08 2.07
N ALA A 45 -9.28 3.75 0.78
CA ALA A 45 -10.39 3.26 -0.02
C ALA A 45 -10.71 1.77 0.20
N SER A 46 -9.77 1.01 0.75
CA SER A 46 -9.96 -0.40 1.05
C SER A 46 -10.42 -0.62 2.48
N ASP A 47 -11.55 -1.31 2.63
CA ASP A 47 -12.01 -1.84 3.92
C ASP A 47 -11.70 -3.34 4.09
N SER A 48 -11.27 -4.03 3.03
CA SER A 48 -11.05 -5.48 3.05
C SER A 48 -9.63 -5.91 3.39
N VAL A 49 -8.64 -5.03 3.21
CA VAL A 49 -7.23 -5.37 3.40
C VAL A 49 -6.91 -5.67 4.86
N GLN A 50 -6.46 -6.89 5.12
CA GLN A 50 -6.03 -7.39 6.42
C GLN A 50 -4.50 -7.42 6.58
N LYS A 51 -3.74 -7.29 5.49
CA LYS A 51 -2.29 -7.29 5.52
C LYS A 51 -1.69 -6.51 4.37
N VAL A 52 -0.80 -5.57 4.68
CA VAL A 52 -0.04 -4.82 3.67
C VAL A 52 1.44 -4.97 3.92
N LYS A 53 2.20 -5.11 2.84
CA LYS A 53 3.66 -5.09 2.85
C LYS A 53 4.12 -3.89 2.03
N LEU A 54 4.71 -2.90 2.71
CA LEU A 54 5.10 -1.61 2.16
C LEU A 54 6.61 -1.42 2.28
N LEU A 55 7.18 -0.51 1.48
CA LEU A 55 8.56 -0.09 1.64
C LEU A 55 8.74 0.62 3.00
N GLU A 56 9.84 0.36 3.70
CA GLU A 56 10.11 0.92 5.03
C GLU A 56 10.05 2.45 5.07
N GLY A 57 10.51 3.15 4.03
CA GLY A 57 10.44 4.61 3.95
C GLY A 57 9.02 5.18 4.08
N LEU A 58 7.98 4.42 3.66
CA LEU A 58 6.59 4.86 3.80
C LEU A 58 6.12 4.92 5.26
N LYS A 59 6.78 4.22 6.18
CA LYS A 59 6.46 4.28 7.61
C LYS A 59 6.54 5.69 8.17
N TYR A 60 7.50 6.47 7.66
CA TYR A 60 7.79 7.82 8.13
C TYR A 60 7.03 8.90 7.33
N LEU A 61 6.51 8.55 6.16
CA LEU A 61 5.81 9.46 5.25
C LEU A 61 4.28 9.37 5.38
N LEU A 62 3.76 8.19 5.73
CA LEU A 62 2.31 8.01 5.89
C LEU A 62 1.82 8.66 7.19
N PRO A 63 0.65 9.33 7.17
CA PRO A 63 0.06 9.90 8.38
C PRO A 63 -0.17 8.83 9.46
N LEU A 64 0.17 9.14 10.70
CA LEU A 64 0.02 8.21 11.82
C LEU A 64 -1.44 7.76 12.01
N ASP A 65 -2.40 8.66 11.84
CA ASP A 65 -3.83 8.34 11.93
C ASP A 65 -4.27 7.33 10.87
N LEU A 66 -3.66 7.35 9.68
CA LEU A 66 -3.93 6.35 8.65
C LEU A 66 -3.40 4.98 9.07
N ILE A 67 -2.18 4.92 9.61
CA ILE A 67 -1.57 3.70 10.13
C ILE A 67 -2.44 3.12 11.26
N HIS A 68 -2.85 3.94 12.23
CA HIS A 68 -3.72 3.54 13.32
C HIS A 68 -5.10 3.06 12.82
N LYS A 69 -5.71 3.77 11.86
CA LYS A 69 -7.00 3.37 11.26
C LYS A 69 -6.91 2.00 10.57
N LEU A 70 -5.80 1.70 9.91
CA LEU A 70 -5.58 0.37 9.32
C LEU A 70 -5.45 -0.68 10.42
N GLN A 71 -4.61 -0.43 11.43
CA GLN A 71 -4.38 -1.38 12.52
C GLN A 71 -5.62 -1.64 13.36
N SER A 72 -6.47 -0.63 13.62
CA SER A 72 -7.71 -0.80 14.39
C SER A 72 -8.74 -1.68 13.68
N ARG A 73 -8.65 -1.80 12.36
CA ARG A 73 -9.44 -2.74 11.54
C ARG A 73 -8.84 -4.16 11.50
N GLY A 74 -7.75 -4.40 12.25
CA GLY A 74 -7.01 -5.65 12.22
C GLY A 74 -5.99 -5.78 11.08
N CYS A 75 -5.74 -4.70 10.32
CA CYS A 75 -4.76 -4.76 9.23
C CYS A 75 -3.32 -4.82 9.77
N LYS A 76 -2.60 -5.89 9.42
CA LYS A 76 -1.19 -6.10 9.73
C LYS A 76 -0.31 -5.39 8.71
N ILE A 77 0.35 -4.32 9.13
CA ILE A 77 1.32 -3.59 8.30
C ILE A 77 2.71 -4.20 8.51
N ARG A 78 3.34 -4.64 7.43
CA ARG A 78 4.75 -5.09 7.41
C ARG A 78 5.57 -4.12 6.60
N TRP A 79 6.56 -3.52 7.25
CA TRP A 79 7.56 -2.67 6.61
C TRP A 79 8.68 -3.56 6.07
N LEU A 80 9.01 -3.38 4.80
CA LEU A 80 10.04 -4.13 4.11
C LEU A 80 11.17 -3.20 3.71
N ASN A 81 12.37 -3.54 4.17
CA ASN A 81 13.60 -2.98 3.65
C ASN A 81 14.07 -3.87 2.50
N LYS A 82 13.70 -3.49 1.27
CA LYS A 82 14.17 -4.16 0.06
C LYS A 82 14.97 -3.15 -0.76
N PRO A 83 16.16 -3.52 -1.26
CA PRO A 83 16.89 -2.64 -2.16
C PRO A 83 16.12 -2.48 -3.48
N LEU A 84 16.14 -1.25 -4.01
CA LEU A 84 15.79 -1.00 -5.41
C LEU A 84 16.86 -1.69 -6.26
N VAL A 85 16.53 -2.83 -6.86
CA VAL A 85 17.38 -3.45 -7.88
C VAL A 85 16.96 -2.84 -9.22
N LEU A 86 17.75 -1.90 -9.70
CA LEU A 86 17.62 -1.34 -11.05
C LEU A 86 18.36 -2.31 -11.99
N PHE A 87 17.62 -2.99 -12.86
CA PHE A 87 18.18 -3.75 -13.99
C PHE A 87 18.09 -2.91 -15.25
#